data_AF-A0A530LE68-F1
#
_entry.id   AF-A0A530LE68-F1
#
_cell.length_a   1.000
_cell.length_b   1.000
_cell.length_c   1.000
_cell.angle_alpha   90.00
_cell.angle_beta   90.00
_cell.angle_gamma   90.00
#
_symmetry.space_group_name_H-M   'P 1'
#
loop_
_entity.id
_entity.type
_entity.pdbx_description
1 polymer ?
#
loop_
_entity_poly.entity_id
_entity_poly.type
_entity_poly.pdbx_seq_one_letter_code
_entity_poly.pdbx_strand_id
1 'polypeptide(L)'
;TLVVEKIVGAAAEQGMPLEFWKALGERVNGATRSMGVALTSCTVPAAGKPTFDIGDGEMEFGVGIHGEPGRRRDTLKSADAITDEICTAILGDLGDGARGQALLFVNGFGGTPLMELYLMYNSARKIFEKHGVTVARSLVGSYVTSLDMAGCSITLSMLDDEAAVWWDAPVHTAALRWGM
;
A
#
# COMPACT_ATOMS: atom_id res chain seq x y z
N THR A 1 5.66 -1.97 4.17
CA THR A 1 6.27 -2.35 5.46
C THR A 1 5.28 -2.24 6.61
N LEU A 2 4.53 -1.13 6.73
CA LEU A 2 3.55 -0.85 7.80
C LEU A 2 2.68 -2.04 8.23
N VAL A 3 2.17 -2.85 7.29
CA VAL A 3 1.35 -4.03 7.63
C VAL A 3 2.13 -5.05 8.46
N VAL A 4 3.38 -5.34 8.09
CA VAL A 4 4.30 -6.22 8.84
C VAL A 4 4.62 -5.60 10.19
N GLU A 5 4.95 -4.29 10.22
CA GLU A 5 5.26 -3.57 11.47
C GLU A 5 4.10 -3.64 12.47
N LYS A 6 2.86 -3.42 12.01
CA LYS A 6 1.67 -3.49 12.87
C LYS A 6 1.41 -4.91 13.38
N ILE A 7 1.44 -5.91 12.50
CA ILE A 7 1.12 -7.30 12.86
C ILE A 7 2.19 -7.88 13.79
N VAL A 8 3.47 -7.73 13.45
CA VAL A 8 4.58 -8.22 14.28
C VAL A 8 4.68 -7.42 15.58
N GLY A 9 4.44 -6.11 15.55
CA GLY A 9 4.40 -5.28 16.75
C GLY A 9 3.33 -5.73 17.75
N ALA A 10 2.15 -6.13 17.28
CA ALA A 10 1.10 -6.69 18.13
C ALA A 10 1.51 -8.02 18.78
N ALA A 11 2.20 -8.89 18.03
CA ALA A 11 2.74 -10.14 18.58
C ALA A 11 3.85 -9.89 19.62
N ALA A 12 4.68 -8.85 19.42
CA ALA A 12 5.69 -8.44 20.37
C ALA A 12 5.09 -7.92 21.68
N GLU A 13 4.01 -7.12 21.61
CA GLU A 13 3.30 -6.63 22.79
C GLU A 13 2.73 -7.77 23.66
N GLN A 14 2.31 -8.88 23.03
CA GLN A 14 1.84 -10.09 23.74
C GLN A 14 2.97 -10.98 24.27
N GLY A 15 4.24 -10.56 24.15
CA GLY A 15 5.39 -11.30 24.70
C GLY A 15 5.73 -12.59 23.95
N MET A 16 5.33 -12.71 22.67
CA MET A 16 5.74 -13.85 21.83
C MET A 16 7.27 -13.90 21.66
N PRO A 17 7.89 -15.06 21.40
CA PRO A 17 9.34 -15.17 21.22
C PRO A 17 9.82 -14.61 19.87
N LEU A 18 11.11 -14.27 19.78
CA LEU A 18 11.75 -13.71 18.57
C LEU A 18 11.56 -14.59 17.32
N GLU A 19 11.67 -15.91 17.49
CA GLU A 19 11.49 -16.90 16.44
C GLU A 19 10.08 -16.82 15.85
N PHE A 20 9.08 -16.57 16.70
CA PHE A 20 7.71 -16.37 16.27
C PHE A 20 7.56 -15.06 15.49
N TRP A 21 8.15 -13.96 15.97
CA TRP A 21 8.10 -12.67 15.27
C TRP A 21 8.70 -12.76 13.87
N LYS A 22 9.84 -13.43 13.74
CA LYS A 22 10.50 -13.66 12.46
C LYS A 22 9.60 -14.46 11.51
N ALA A 23 9.08 -15.60 11.96
CA ALA A 23 8.22 -16.44 11.14
C ALA A 23 6.92 -15.72 10.72
N LEU A 24 6.30 -14.96 11.63
CA LEU A 24 5.13 -14.14 11.35
C LEU A 24 5.46 -13.04 10.33
N GLY A 25 6.56 -12.33 10.52
CA GLY A 25 6.99 -11.27 9.60
C GLY A 25 7.29 -11.79 8.20
N GLU A 26 8.01 -12.91 8.08
CA GLU A 26 8.30 -13.56 6.80
C GLU A 26 7.01 -14.00 6.08
N ARG A 27 6.06 -14.58 6.81
CA ARG A 27 4.75 -14.98 6.26
C ARG A 27 3.93 -13.78 5.78
N VAL A 28 3.77 -12.75 6.61
CA VAL A 28 3.01 -11.53 6.23
C VAL A 28 3.67 -10.83 5.05
N ASN A 29 5.01 -10.75 5.04
CA ASN A 29 5.75 -10.18 3.92
C ASN A 29 5.53 -10.99 2.63
N GLY A 30 5.63 -12.32 2.71
CA GLY A 30 5.37 -13.24 1.59
C GLY A 30 3.94 -13.15 1.04
N ALA A 31 2.97 -12.77 1.87
CA ALA A 31 1.56 -12.60 1.54
C ALA A 31 1.16 -11.18 1.11
N THR A 32 2.12 -10.24 1.04
CA THR A 32 1.86 -8.83 0.76
C THR A 32 2.47 -8.40 -0.56
N ARG A 33 1.70 -7.70 -1.41
CA ARG A 33 2.19 -7.05 -2.63
C ARG A 33 1.73 -5.61 -2.71
N SER A 34 2.59 -4.77 -3.25
CA SER A 34 2.37 -3.33 -3.38
C SER A 34 2.84 -2.85 -4.75
N MET A 35 2.10 -1.93 -5.35
CA MET A 35 2.56 -1.17 -6.52
C MET A 35 2.08 0.27 -6.44
N GLY A 36 2.95 1.19 -6.83
CA GLY A 36 2.73 2.63 -6.78
C GLY A 36 2.61 3.28 -8.15
N VAL A 37 2.05 4.48 -8.15
CA VAL A 37 2.03 5.40 -9.29
C VAL A 37 2.31 6.83 -8.80
N ALA A 38 3.20 7.53 -9.50
CA ALA A 38 3.45 8.96 -9.31
C ALA A 38 2.80 9.77 -10.42
N LEU A 39 2.21 10.91 -10.05
CA LEU A 39 1.71 11.95 -10.94
C LEU A 39 2.64 13.17 -10.97
N THR A 40 3.42 13.35 -9.90
CA THR A 40 4.53 14.31 -9.83
C THR A 40 5.74 13.64 -9.19
N SER A 41 6.92 14.22 -9.36
CA SER A 41 8.10 13.88 -8.56
C SER A 41 8.01 14.52 -7.17
N CYS A 42 8.79 14.02 -6.21
CA CYS A 42 9.04 14.74 -4.96
C CYS A 42 10.18 15.74 -5.10
N THR A 43 10.19 16.75 -4.22
CA THR A 43 11.28 17.73 -4.08
C THR A 43 11.99 17.53 -2.74
N VAL A 44 13.25 17.09 -2.79
CA VAL A 44 14.08 17.05 -1.58
C VAL A 44 14.47 18.49 -1.20
N PRO A 45 14.20 18.96 0.05
CA PRO A 45 14.41 20.35 0.42
C PRO A 45 15.83 20.89 0.15
N ALA A 46 16.85 20.05 0.35
CA ALA A 46 18.23 20.42 0.10
C ALA A 46 18.57 20.57 -1.39
N ALA A 47 17.87 19.85 -2.28
CA ALA A 47 18.10 19.92 -3.72
C ALA A 47 17.32 21.08 -4.37
N GLY A 48 16.16 21.46 -3.80
CA GLY A 48 15.33 22.57 -4.27
C GLY A 48 14.70 22.35 -5.66
N LYS A 49 14.80 21.14 -6.21
CA LYS A 49 14.26 20.74 -7.51
C LYS A 49 13.72 19.30 -7.45
N PRO A 50 12.83 18.91 -8.38
CA PRO A 50 12.34 17.54 -8.49
C PRO A 50 13.47 16.51 -8.57
N THR A 51 13.27 15.35 -7.92
CA THR A 51 14.21 14.21 -7.93
C THR A 51 14.26 13.49 -9.27
N PHE A 52 13.15 13.48 -10.01
CA PHE A 52 13.09 13.04 -11.41
C PHE A 52 12.16 13.95 -12.22
N ASP A 53 12.33 13.92 -13.54
CA ASP A 53 11.51 14.72 -14.46
C ASP A 53 10.24 13.94 -14.82
N ILE A 54 9.06 14.55 -14.70
CA ILE A 54 7.77 14.00 -15.12
C ILE A 54 6.93 15.14 -15.68
N GLY A 55 6.51 15.00 -16.93
CA GLY A 55 5.83 16.07 -17.66
C GLY A 55 4.38 16.26 -17.24
N ASP A 56 3.83 17.42 -17.60
CA ASP A 56 2.42 17.70 -17.43
C ASP A 56 1.56 16.67 -18.17
N GLY A 57 0.63 16.05 -17.45
CA GLY A 57 -0.23 15.00 -18.02
C GLY A 57 0.48 13.66 -18.22
N GLU A 58 1.66 13.46 -17.62
CA GLU A 58 2.32 12.16 -17.51
C GLU A 58 2.09 11.53 -16.13
N MET A 59 2.28 10.22 -16.06
CA MET A 59 2.31 9.45 -14.82
C MET A 59 3.38 8.35 -14.90
N GLU A 60 3.87 7.90 -13.76
CA GLU A 60 4.96 6.94 -13.67
C GLU A 60 4.60 5.76 -12.76
N PHE A 61 4.49 4.58 -13.35
CA PHE A 61 4.14 3.34 -12.65
C PHE A 61 5.37 2.68 -12.03
N GLY A 62 5.18 2.10 -10.84
CA GLY A 62 6.22 1.36 -10.12
C GLY A 62 7.29 2.26 -9.49
N VAL A 63 6.94 3.51 -9.18
CA VAL A 63 7.84 4.48 -8.52
C VAL A 63 8.25 3.99 -7.13
N GLY A 64 9.50 4.27 -6.75
CA GLY A 64 10.00 4.08 -5.40
C GLY A 64 9.63 5.22 -4.45
N ILE A 65 9.81 5.01 -3.14
CA ILE A 65 9.46 6.01 -2.12
C ILE A 65 10.51 7.13 -1.98
N HIS A 66 11.66 7.04 -2.65
CA HIS A 66 12.68 8.10 -2.64
C HIS A 66 12.76 8.85 -3.98
N GLY A 67 11.75 8.67 -4.84
CA GLY A 67 11.74 9.28 -6.18
C GLY A 67 12.66 8.56 -7.17
N GLU A 68 12.96 7.28 -6.93
CA GLU A 68 13.59 6.45 -7.94
C GLU A 68 12.65 6.31 -9.16
N PRO A 69 13.18 6.40 -10.40
CA PRO A 69 12.37 6.20 -11.60
C PRO A 69 11.59 4.89 -11.52
N GLY A 70 10.34 4.96 -11.98
CA GLY A 70 9.47 3.81 -12.01
C GLY A 70 9.86 2.83 -13.10
N ARG A 71 9.03 1.80 -13.25
CA ARG A 71 9.17 0.79 -14.29
C ARG A 71 8.82 1.34 -15.67
N ARG A 72 7.85 2.26 -15.73
CA ARG A 72 7.25 2.70 -16.99
C ARG A 72 6.53 4.03 -16.84
N ARG A 73 6.79 4.94 -17.78
CA ARG A 73 6.03 6.18 -17.96
C ARG A 73 4.85 5.99 -18.90
N ASP A 74 3.79 6.74 -18.66
CA ASP A 74 2.58 6.73 -19.47
C ASP A 74 1.89 8.11 -19.45
N THR A 75 0.96 8.34 -20.37
CA THR A 75 0.05 9.49 -20.29
C THR A 75 -0.94 9.30 -19.15
N LEU A 76 -1.32 10.37 -18.45
CA LEU A 76 -2.29 10.35 -17.36
C LEU A 76 -3.60 9.69 -17.82
N LYS A 77 -4.04 8.68 -17.07
CA LYS A 77 -5.28 7.93 -17.33
C LYS A 77 -6.34 8.28 -16.29
N SER A 78 -7.56 7.78 -16.51
CA SER A 78 -8.58 7.78 -15.48
C SER A 78 -8.14 6.93 -14.28
N ALA A 79 -8.62 7.28 -13.09
CA ALA A 79 -8.32 6.52 -11.88
C ALA A 79 -8.70 5.04 -11.97
N ASP A 80 -9.80 4.71 -12.65
CA ASP A 80 -10.18 3.31 -12.87
C ASP A 80 -9.15 2.55 -13.70
N ALA A 81 -8.62 3.15 -14.76
CA ALA A 81 -7.62 2.51 -15.60
C ALA A 81 -6.24 2.42 -14.90
N ILE A 82 -5.89 3.43 -14.10
CA ILE A 82 -4.68 3.39 -13.25
C ILE A 82 -4.81 2.26 -12.23
N THR A 83 -5.97 2.16 -11.58
CA THR A 83 -6.22 1.14 -10.55
C THR A 83 -6.24 -0.26 -11.14
N ASP A 84 -6.86 -0.45 -12.30
CA ASP A 84 -6.88 -1.73 -13.01
C ASP A 84 -5.46 -2.25 -13.30
N GLU A 85 -4.57 -1.37 -13.76
CA GLU A 85 -3.18 -1.73 -14.05
C GLU A 85 -2.42 -2.13 -12.77
N ILE A 86 -2.56 -1.34 -11.70
CA ILE A 86 -1.93 -1.62 -10.39
C ILE A 86 -2.45 -2.93 -9.80
N CYS A 87 -3.77 -3.11 -9.76
CA CYS A 87 -4.41 -4.30 -9.22
C CYS A 87 -4.07 -5.55 -10.04
N THR A 88 -4.02 -5.45 -11.37
CA THR A 88 -3.63 -6.56 -12.25
C THR A 88 -2.19 -7.01 -11.98
N ALA A 89 -1.25 -6.08 -11.79
CA ALA A 89 0.12 -6.42 -11.43
C ALA A 89 0.20 -7.13 -10.07
N ILE A 90 -0.53 -6.62 -9.07
CA ILE A 90 -0.61 -7.22 -7.72
C ILE A 90 -1.20 -8.64 -7.78
N LEU A 91 -2.32 -8.82 -8.49
CA LEU A 91 -2.97 -10.13 -8.67
C LEU A 91 -2.06 -11.11 -9.42
N GLY A 92 -1.39 -10.64 -10.48
CA GLY A 92 -0.47 -11.46 -11.26
C GLY A 92 0.71 -11.98 -10.44
N ASP A 93 1.26 -11.16 -9.55
CA ASP A 93 2.39 -11.54 -8.71
C ASP A 93 2.00 -12.44 -7.52
N LEU A 94 0.78 -12.27 -6.98
CA LEU A 94 0.20 -13.18 -5.98
C LEU A 94 -0.24 -14.53 -6.59
N GLY A 95 -0.57 -14.55 -7.88
CA GLY A 95 -1.05 -15.73 -8.60
C GLY A 95 -2.28 -16.35 -7.95
N ASP A 96 -2.30 -17.68 -7.85
CA ASP A 96 -3.42 -18.44 -7.25
C ASP A 96 -3.65 -18.14 -5.76
N GLY A 97 -2.66 -17.52 -5.09
CA GLY A 97 -2.77 -17.10 -3.69
C GLY A 97 -3.67 -15.88 -3.46
N ALA A 98 -4.09 -15.18 -4.52
CA ALA A 98 -4.96 -14.00 -4.43
C ALA A 98 -6.45 -14.37 -4.22
N ARG A 99 -6.76 -15.14 -3.17
CA ARG A 99 -8.13 -15.56 -2.85
C ARG A 99 -8.37 -15.59 -1.35
N GLY A 100 -9.59 -15.27 -0.93
CA GLY A 100 -9.94 -15.25 0.50
C GLY A 100 -9.79 -13.86 1.12
N GLN A 101 -9.56 -13.80 2.44
CA GLN A 101 -9.56 -12.54 3.18
C GLN A 101 -8.29 -11.74 2.95
N ALA A 102 -8.43 -10.42 2.85
CA ALA A 102 -7.29 -9.53 2.69
C ALA A 102 -7.50 -8.19 3.40
N LEU A 103 -6.37 -7.54 3.67
CA LEU A 103 -6.28 -6.12 3.98
C LEU A 103 -5.94 -5.33 2.72
N LEU A 104 -6.78 -4.34 2.41
CA LEU A 104 -6.55 -3.39 1.32
C LEU A 104 -6.03 -2.06 1.88
N PHE A 105 -4.78 -1.74 1.58
CA PHE A 105 -4.15 -0.51 2.02
C PHE A 105 -3.87 0.42 0.84
N VAL A 106 -4.56 1.56 0.79
CA VAL A 106 -4.34 2.63 -0.18
C VAL A 106 -3.57 3.76 0.48
N ASN A 107 -2.34 3.97 0.04
CA ASN A 107 -1.40 4.88 0.63
C ASN A 107 -1.11 6.07 -0.29
N GLY A 108 -1.35 7.29 0.18
CA GLY A 108 -0.90 8.50 -0.52
C GLY A 108 0.59 8.75 -0.32
N PHE A 109 1.26 9.27 -1.34
CA PHE A 109 2.68 9.64 -1.25
C PHE A 109 2.93 11.05 -0.68
N GLY A 110 1.86 11.78 -0.34
CA GLY A 110 1.93 13.07 0.36
C GLY A 110 1.10 14.14 -0.32
N GLY A 111 1.28 14.31 -1.64
CA GLY A 111 0.61 15.34 -2.44
C GLY A 111 -0.81 15.00 -2.91
N THR A 112 -1.29 13.77 -2.70
CA THR A 112 -2.63 13.35 -3.15
C THR A 112 -3.71 13.64 -2.11
N PRO A 113 -4.79 14.37 -2.47
CA PRO A 113 -5.94 14.60 -1.60
C PRO A 113 -6.59 13.30 -1.10
N LEU A 114 -7.04 13.29 0.16
CA LEU A 114 -7.68 12.12 0.76
C LEU A 114 -8.91 11.63 -0.03
N MET A 115 -9.69 12.54 -0.61
CA MET A 115 -10.84 12.19 -1.46
C MET A 115 -10.44 11.37 -2.70
N GLU A 116 -9.28 11.66 -3.29
CA GLU A 116 -8.75 10.93 -4.45
C GLU A 116 -8.23 9.55 -4.02
N LEU A 117 -7.67 9.41 -2.81
CA LEU A 117 -7.30 8.10 -2.27
C LEU A 117 -8.53 7.20 -2.06
N TYR A 118 -9.67 7.76 -1.62
CA TYR A 118 -10.92 7.01 -1.51
C TYR A 118 -11.52 6.61 -2.88
N LEU A 119 -11.31 7.43 -3.91
CA LEU A 119 -11.65 7.08 -5.29
C LEU A 119 -10.84 5.86 -5.77
N MET A 120 -9.52 5.86 -5.53
CA MET A 120 -8.65 4.72 -5.81
C MET A 120 -9.07 3.47 -5.02
N TYR A 121 -9.37 3.62 -3.71
CA TYR A 121 -9.86 2.52 -2.87
C TYR A 121 -11.14 1.89 -3.41
N ASN A 122 -12.12 2.70 -3.80
CA ASN A 122 -13.38 2.21 -4.35
C ASN A 122 -13.17 1.39 -5.64
N SER A 123 -12.29 1.85 -6.52
CA SER A 123 -11.95 1.11 -7.75
C SER A 123 -11.22 -0.20 -7.43
N ALA A 124 -10.20 -0.13 -6.56
CA ALA A 124 -9.36 -1.27 -6.18
C ALA A 124 -10.17 -2.38 -5.51
N ARG A 125 -11.06 -2.00 -4.58
CA ARG A 125 -11.95 -2.94 -3.88
C ARG A 125 -12.79 -3.73 -4.88
N LYS A 126 -13.43 -3.06 -5.85
CA LYS A 126 -14.26 -3.72 -6.87
C LYS A 126 -13.45 -4.71 -7.71
N ILE A 127 -12.24 -4.33 -8.11
CA ILE A 127 -11.36 -5.19 -8.89
C ILE A 127 -10.96 -6.43 -8.10
N PHE A 128 -10.50 -6.27 -6.87
CA PHE A 128 -10.10 -7.41 -6.02
C PHE A 128 -11.29 -8.33 -5.68
N GLU A 129 -12.46 -7.78 -5.34
CA GLU A 129 -13.67 -8.56 -5.05
C GLU A 129 -14.15 -9.37 -6.25
N LYS A 130 -14.04 -8.81 -7.47
CA LYS A 130 -14.33 -9.54 -8.71
C LYS A 130 -13.40 -10.76 -8.92
N HIS A 131 -12.20 -10.73 -8.35
CA HIS A 131 -11.20 -11.81 -8.45
C HIS A 131 -11.23 -12.78 -7.26
N GLY A 132 -12.25 -12.71 -6.39
CA GLY A 132 -12.41 -13.67 -5.29
C GLY A 132 -11.64 -13.31 -4.01
N VAL A 133 -11.13 -12.07 -3.93
CA VAL A 133 -10.59 -11.51 -2.69
C VAL A 133 -11.71 -10.85 -1.90
N THR A 134 -11.80 -11.12 -0.61
CA THR A 134 -12.71 -10.43 0.31
C THR A 134 -11.92 -9.40 1.11
N VAL A 135 -12.18 -8.11 0.88
CA VAL A 135 -11.55 -7.02 1.63
C VAL A 135 -12.15 -6.97 3.03
N ALA A 136 -11.50 -7.67 3.98
CA ALA A 136 -11.93 -7.78 5.37
C ALA A 136 -11.49 -6.58 6.21
N ARG A 137 -10.34 -5.99 5.89
CA ARG A 137 -9.81 -4.78 6.54
C ARG A 137 -9.33 -3.79 5.49
N SER A 138 -9.32 -2.51 5.84
CA SER A 138 -8.83 -1.47 4.97
C SER A 138 -8.13 -0.36 5.72
N LEU A 139 -7.14 0.25 5.07
CA LEU A 139 -6.49 1.46 5.53
C LEU A 139 -6.37 2.42 4.34
N VAL A 140 -6.77 3.68 4.52
CA VAL A 140 -6.73 4.69 3.45
C VAL A 140 -6.19 5.99 4.03
N GLY A 141 -5.12 6.52 3.45
CA GLY A 141 -4.49 7.76 3.90
C GLY A 141 -3.02 7.83 3.54
N SER A 142 -2.29 8.78 4.10
CA SER A 142 -0.85 8.96 3.86
C SER A 142 -0.06 8.45 5.06
N TYR A 143 0.54 7.25 4.94
CA TYR A 143 1.28 6.61 6.03
C TYR A 143 2.75 6.34 5.68
N VAL A 144 3.04 5.98 4.43
CA VAL A 144 4.40 5.77 3.90
C VAL A 144 4.59 6.74 2.72
N THR A 145 5.00 7.97 3.01
CA THR A 145 5.02 9.07 2.05
C THR A 145 6.37 9.19 1.32
N SER A 146 6.37 9.98 0.24
CA SER A 146 7.56 10.49 -0.44
C SER A 146 7.46 12.03 -0.53
N LEU A 147 7.62 12.68 0.62
CA LEU A 147 7.53 14.14 0.76
C LEU A 147 6.21 14.71 0.17
N ASP A 148 6.31 15.51 -0.88
CA ASP A 148 5.23 16.21 -1.58
C ASP A 148 4.76 15.50 -2.86
N MET A 149 5.24 14.27 -3.13
CA MET A 149 4.86 13.50 -4.31
C MET A 149 3.34 13.31 -4.38
N ALA A 150 2.73 13.78 -5.47
CA ALA A 150 1.37 13.41 -5.84
C ALA A 150 1.41 12.02 -6.47
N GLY A 151 0.62 11.11 -5.92
CA GLY A 151 0.61 9.71 -6.28
C GLY A 151 0.13 8.84 -5.12
N CYS A 152 -0.03 7.55 -5.40
CA CYS A 152 -0.41 6.60 -4.37
C CYS A 152 0.16 5.21 -4.65
N SER A 153 0.15 4.37 -3.63
CA SER A 153 0.30 2.92 -3.78
C SER A 153 -0.93 2.19 -3.30
N ILE A 154 -1.17 1.05 -3.94
CA ILE A 154 -2.13 0.05 -3.47
C ILE A 154 -1.30 -1.11 -2.96
N THR A 155 -1.66 -1.57 -1.76
CA THR A 155 -1.10 -2.75 -1.13
C THR A 155 -2.22 -3.72 -0.84
N LEU A 156 -2.07 -4.97 -1.27
CA LEU A 156 -2.91 -6.08 -0.88
C LEU A 156 -2.09 -7.02 0.01
N SER A 157 -2.58 -7.28 1.22
CA SER A 157 -1.99 -8.26 2.13
C SER A 157 -3.03 -9.34 2.40
N MET A 158 -2.75 -10.56 1.96
CA MET A 158 -3.63 -11.70 2.25
C MET A 158 -3.58 -12.02 3.74
N LEU A 159 -4.74 -12.19 4.35
CA LEU A 159 -4.88 -12.44 5.78
C LEU A 159 -5.37 -13.86 6.00
N ASP A 160 -4.59 -14.64 6.76
CA ASP A 160 -5.12 -15.78 7.47
C ASP A 160 -5.73 -15.34 8.81
N ASP A 161 -6.41 -16.27 9.49
CA ASP A 161 -7.13 -15.98 10.73
C ASP A 161 -6.20 -15.43 11.82
N GLU A 162 -4.96 -15.91 11.89
CA GLU A 162 -3.98 -15.47 12.88
C GLU A 162 -3.48 -14.04 12.60
N ALA A 163 -3.12 -13.75 11.34
CA ALA A 163 -2.70 -12.40 10.93
C ALA A 163 -3.81 -11.37 11.14
N ALA A 164 -5.07 -11.75 10.92
CA ALA A 164 -6.23 -10.89 11.18
C ALA A 164 -6.35 -10.52 12.68
N VAL A 165 -6.15 -11.48 13.59
CA VAL A 165 -6.14 -11.23 15.04
C VAL A 165 -5.05 -10.22 15.41
N TRP A 166 -3.85 -10.36 14.87
CA TRP A 166 -2.73 -9.45 15.15
C TRP A 166 -2.96 -8.03 14.58
N TRP A 167 -3.61 -7.94 13.42
CA TRP A 167 -4.01 -6.64 12.87
C TRP A 167 -5.01 -5.94 13.80
N ASP A 168 -6.05 -6.67 14.24
CA ASP A 168 -7.14 -6.12 15.07
C ASP A 168 -6.72 -5.78 16.50
N ALA A 169 -5.62 -6.38 16.99
CA ALA A 169 -5.08 -6.09 18.32
C ALA A 169 -4.87 -4.57 18.52
N PRO A 170 -5.10 -4.05 19.74
CA PRO A 170 -4.98 -2.63 20.05
C PRO A 170 -3.65 -2.04 19.60
N VAL A 171 -3.67 -0.77 19.21
CA VAL A 171 -2.48 0.00 18.87
C VAL A 171 -2.66 1.44 19.31
N HIS A 172 -1.62 2.02 19.88
CA HIS A 172 -1.59 3.41 20.30
C HIS A 172 -0.28 4.07 19.86
N THR A 173 -0.28 4.54 18.61
CA THR A 173 0.84 5.28 18.01
C THR A 173 0.34 6.61 17.45
N ALA A 174 1.25 7.48 17.01
CA ALA A 174 0.88 8.76 16.42
C ALA A 174 0.03 8.62 15.14
N ALA A 175 0.24 7.56 14.35
CA ALA A 175 -0.40 7.35 13.05
C ALA A 175 -1.45 6.22 13.02
N LEU A 176 -1.34 5.23 13.90
CA LEU A 176 -2.31 4.13 14.03
C LEU A 176 -2.85 4.07 15.46
N ARG A 177 -4.19 4.15 15.60
CA ARG A 177 -4.86 4.16 16.91
C ARG A 177 -6.24 3.50 16.88
N TRP A 178 -6.39 2.37 17.58
CA TRP A 178 -7.68 1.68 17.78
C TRP A 178 -7.62 0.70 18.96
N GLY A 179 -8.80 0.20 19.39
CA GLY A 179 -8.92 -0.82 20.44
C GLY A 179 -8.64 -0.32 21.86
N MET A 180 -8.93 0.96 22.13
CA MET A 180 -8.77 1.60 23.44
C MET A 180 -9.97 1.33 24.36
#